data_AF-A0A845GE07-F1
#
_entry.id   AF-A0A845GE07-F1
#
_cell.length_a   1.000
_cell.length_b   1.000
_cell.length_c   1.000
_cell.angle_alpha   90.00
_cell.angle_beta   90.00
_cell.angle_gamma   90.00
#
_symmetry.space_group_name_H-M   'P 1'
#
loop_
_entity.id
_entity.type
_entity.pdbx_description
1 polymer ?
#
loop_
_entity_poly.entity_id
_entity_poly.type
_entity_poly.pdbx_seq_one_letter_code
_entity_poly.pdbx_strand_id
1 'polypeptide(L)' 'RAWAALEGRDHVLPEDVQAVLVPVCAHRLRPLKAAHGVALASRDLVLQLQQSVPV' A
#
# COMPACT_ATOMS: atom_id res chain seq x y z
N ARG A 1 -8.55 -6.27 8.30
CA ARG A 1 -9.97 -6.08 8.69
C ARG A 1 -10.77 -5.84 7.41
N ALA A 2 -12.06 -6.17 7.39
CA ALA A 2 -12.94 -5.91 6.25
C ALA A 2 -13.63 -4.55 6.42
N TRP A 3 -12.92 -3.47 6.08
CA TRP A 3 -13.30 -2.08 6.40
C TRP A 3 -14.70 -1.69 5.91
N ALA A 4 -15.00 -1.88 4.63
CA ALA A 4 -16.33 -1.57 4.07
C ALA A 4 -17.49 -2.25 4.84
N ALA A 5 -17.36 -3.55 5.13
CA ALA A 5 -18.39 -4.30 5.85
C ALA A 5 -18.54 -3.84 7.31
N LEU A 6 -17.43 -3.49 7.98
CA LEU A 6 -17.47 -2.94 9.34
C LEU A 6 -18.15 -1.56 9.40
N GLU A 7 -18.14 -0.82 8.29
CA GLU A 7 -18.83 0.47 8.15
C GLU A 7 -20.25 0.33 7.55
N GLY A 8 -20.74 -0.89 7.35
CA GLY A 8 -22.08 -1.15 6.81
C GLY A 8 -22.25 -0.82 5.33
N ARG A 9 -21.15 -0.71 4.57
CA ARG A 9 -21.16 -0.49 3.13
C ARG A 9 -21.09 -1.81 2.37
N ASP A 10 -21.92 -1.94 1.34
CA ASP A 10 -21.94 -3.12 0.45
C ASP A 10 -20.93 -3.02 -0.70
N HIS A 11 -20.16 -1.94 -0.76
CA HIS A 11 -19.13 -1.72 -1.78
C HIS A 11 -17.87 -1.12 -1.16
N VAL A 12 -16.74 -1.41 -1.82
CA VAL A 12 -15.40 -0.96 -1.44
C VAL A 12 -15.15 0.42 -2.04
N LEU A 13 -14.59 1.32 -1.25
CA LEU A 13 -14.08 2.61 -1.69
C LEU A 13 -12.55 2.55 -1.85
N PRO A 14 -11.92 3.45 -2.63
CA PRO A 14 -10.47 3.50 -2.75
C PRO A 14 -9.74 3.55 -1.39
N GLU A 15 -10.30 4.25 -0.41
CA GLU A 15 -9.75 4.42 0.94
C GLU A 15 -9.66 3.09 1.70
N ASP A 16 -10.61 2.17 1.49
CA ASP A 16 -10.59 0.85 2.11
C ASP A 16 -9.38 0.03 1.64
N VAL A 17 -9.06 0.12 0.36
CA VAL A 17 -7.91 -0.57 -0.25
C VAL A 17 -6.62 0.07 0.25
N GLN A 18 -6.58 1.40 0.27
CA GLN A 18 -5.46 2.18 0.78
C GLN A 18 -5.16 1.89 2.25
N ALA A 19 -6.19 1.73 3.10
CA ALA A 19 -6.05 1.42 4.51
C ALA A 19 -5.35 0.08 4.78
N VAL A 20 -5.41 -0.88 3.84
CA VAL A 20 -4.76 -2.19 3.97
C VAL A 20 -3.50 -2.35 3.12
N LEU A 21 -3.18 -1.38 2.26
CA LEU A 21 -2.12 -1.51 1.27
C LEU A 21 -0.75 -1.75 1.91
N VAL A 22 -0.33 -0.93 2.88
CA VAL A 22 0.96 -1.08 3.57
C VAL A 22 1.10 -2.41 4.31
N PRO A 23 0.21 -2.79 5.25
CA PRO A 23 0.37 -4.03 6.00
C PRO A 23 0.32 -5.29 5.10
N VAL A 24 -0.36 -5.25 3.95
CA VAL A 24 -0.46 -6.38 3.01
C VAL A 24 0.71 -6.43 2.02
N CYS A 25 1.12 -5.30 1.45
CA CYS A 25 2.10 -5.28 0.36
C CYS A 25 3.54 -5.12 0.84
N ALA A 26 3.79 -4.51 2.02
CA ALA A 26 5.15 -4.20 2.45
C ALA A 26 6.04 -5.45 2.57
N HIS A 27 5.51 -6.58 3.01
CA HIS A 27 6.28 -7.83 3.11
C HIS A 27 6.30 -8.63 1.79
N ARG A 28 5.52 -8.22 0.78
CA ARG A 28 5.42 -8.88 -0.54
C ARG A 28 6.29 -8.21 -1.60
N LEU A 29 6.59 -6.92 -1.42
CA LEU A 29 7.48 -6.20 -2.32
C LEU A 29 8.94 -6.42 -1.93
N ARG A 30 9.75 -6.75 -2.94
CA ARG A 30 11.20 -6.83 -2.83
C ARG A 30 11.82 -5.66 -3.60
N PRO A 31 12.35 -4.65 -2.88
CA PRO A 31 13.03 -3.52 -3.51
C PRO A 31 14.23 -4.02 -4.32
N LEU A 32 14.29 -3.62 -5.58
CA LEU A 32 15.50 -3.79 -6.36
C LEU A 32 16.48 -2.67 -5.98
N LYS A 33 17.72 -3.04 -5.65
CA LYS A 33 18.78 -2.04 -5.48
C LYS A 33 19.02 -1.37 -6.84
N ALA A 34 18.78 -0.06 -6.93
CA ALA A 34 19.25 0.72 -8.07
C ALA A 34 20.79 0.67 -8.09
N ALA A 35 21.38 0.74 -9.29
CA ALA A 35 22.83 0.59 -9.51
C ALA A 35 23.72 1.50 -8.66
N HIS A 36 23.18 2.57 -8.05
CA HIS A 36 23.93 3.55 -7.25
C HIS A 36 23.18 4.04 -5.98
N GLY A 37 22.25 3.27 -5.40
CA GLY A 37 21.39 3.77 -4.32
C GLY A 37 21.20 2.85 -3.12
N VAL A 38 20.87 3.45 -1.97
CA VAL A 38 20.34 2.74 -0.80
C VAL A 38 18.99 2.13 -1.18
N ALA A 39 18.79 0.83 -0.91
CA ALA A 39 17.47 0.23 -1.09
C ALA A 39 16.51 0.82 -0.05
N LEU A 40 15.40 1.41 -0.52
CA LEU A 40 14.29 1.78 0.36
C LEU A 40 13.78 0.54 1.10
N ALA A 41 13.37 0.71 2.35
CA ALA A 41 12.62 -0.34 3.01
C ALA A 41 11.31 -0.58 2.24
N SER A 42 10.88 -1.83 2.11
CA SER A 42 9.68 -2.18 1.34
C SER A 42 8.43 -1.41 1.78
N ARG A 43 8.31 -1.10 3.08
CA ARG A 43 7.24 -0.26 3.63
C ARG A 43 7.22 1.15 3.03
N ASP A 44 8.38 1.79 2.95
CA ASP A 44 8.50 3.16 2.45
C ASP A 44 8.23 3.21 0.94
N LEU A 45 8.66 2.17 0.22
CA LEU A 45 8.32 2.01 -1.19
C LEU A 45 6.80 1.90 -1.41
N VAL A 46 6.08 1.13 -0.59
CA VAL A 46 4.61 1.04 -0.70
C VAL A 46 3.94 2.39 -0.45
N LEU A 47 4.40 3.14 0.56
CA LEU A 47 3.87 4.49 0.86
C LEU A 47 4.10 5.45 -0.30
N GLN A 48 5.28 5.41 -0.93
CA GLN A 48 5.57 6.21 -2.11
C GLN A 48 4.68 5.84 -3.30
N LEU A 49 4.46 4.54 -3.54
CA LEU A 49 3.58 4.07 -4.62
C LEU A 49 2.13 4.52 -4.39
N GLN A 50 1.64 4.46 -3.15
CA GLN A 50 0.31 4.93 -2.80
C GLN A 50 0.10 6.41 -3.17
N GLN A 51 1.08 7.27 -2.91
CA GLN A 51 1.02 8.71 -3.23
C GLN A 51 1.10 8.99 -4.73
N SER A 52 1.64 8.06 -5.52
CA SER A 52 1.78 8.24 -6.97
C SER A 52 0.48 7.97 -7.75
N VAL A 53 -0.54 7.37 -7.11
CA VAL A 53 -1.83 7.05 -7.72
C VAL A 53 -2.89 8.04 -7.20
N PRO A 54 -3.47 8.89 -8.06
CA PRO A 54 -4.57 9.77 -7.66
C PRO A 54 -5.82 8.97 -7.31
N VAL A 55 -6.58 9.48 -6.33
CA VAL A 55 -7.87 8.94 -5.87
C VAL A 55 -9.00 9.77 -6.45
#